data_AF-A0A9W6PH11-F1
#
_entry.id   AF-A0A9W6PH11-F1
#
_cell.length_a   1.000
_cell.length_b   1.000
_cell.length_c   1.000
_cell.angle_alpha   90.00
_cell.angle_beta   90.00
_cell.angle_gamma   90.00
#
_symmetry.space_group_name_H-M   'P 1'
#
loop_
_entity.id
_entity.type
_entity.pdbx_description
1 polymer ?
#
loop_
_entity_poly.entity_id
_entity_poly.type
_entity_poly.pdbx_seq_one_letter_code
_entity_poly.pdbx_strand_id
1 'polypeptide(L)'
;MDTHGVVVTGRFPAPAPSAPSAPSAPDDGGGGRYEPDLQERRALARARGAGERSAAWVRALAGRQSEQAHRRALLRTATALERATGAAIVPGGDGAALDGGSRYHLLASWAIGPVYHYGRDAQTLPELTGTERLALVAACALAAAMAGTVGGDFVPELDVLADALEDAVRAGRGGAQKA
;
A
#
# COMPACT_ATOMS: atom_id res chain seq x y z
N MET A 1 -65.87 14.48 -14.40
CA MET A 1 -64.45 14.59 -14.78
C MET A 1 -63.77 13.34 -14.28
N ASP A 2 -63.61 12.40 -15.20
CA ASP A 2 -62.91 11.15 -15.02
C ASP A 2 -61.43 11.38 -14.71
N THR A 3 -60.84 10.50 -13.90
CA THR A 3 -59.58 9.85 -14.25
C THR A 3 -59.40 8.62 -13.40
N HIS A 4 -59.53 7.48 -14.07
CA HIS A 4 -59.33 6.14 -13.53
C HIS A 4 -57.89 5.94 -13.06
N GLY A 5 -57.73 5.42 -11.83
CA GLY A 5 -56.47 4.91 -11.34
C GLY A 5 -56.12 3.58 -12.04
N VAL A 6 -55.01 3.56 -12.75
CA VAL A 6 -54.44 2.34 -13.34
C VAL A 6 -53.51 1.73 -12.30
N VAL A 7 -53.92 0.61 -11.71
CA VAL A 7 -53.06 -0.28 -10.94
C VAL A 7 -52.35 -1.20 -11.94
N VAL A 8 -51.07 -0.97 -12.20
CA VAL A 8 -50.23 -1.89 -12.98
C VAL A 8 -49.75 -3.01 -12.07
N THR A 9 -50.46 -4.14 -12.07
CA THR A 9 -49.98 -5.41 -11.48
C THR A 9 -48.96 -6.07 -12.41
N GLY A 10 -47.75 -5.50 -12.47
CA GLY A 10 -46.61 -6.10 -13.14
C GLY A 10 -46.04 -7.26 -12.33
N ARG A 11 -46.49 -8.49 -12.63
CA ARG A 11 -45.95 -9.73 -12.07
C ARG A 11 -44.57 -9.98 -12.73
N PHE A 12 -43.48 -9.61 -12.05
CA PHE A 12 -42.13 -10.03 -12.46
C PHE A 12 -42.02 -11.56 -12.36
N PRO A 13 -41.58 -12.29 -13.40
CA PRO A 13 -41.24 -13.68 -13.27
C PRO A 13 -40.00 -13.82 -12.37
N ALA A 14 -40.07 -14.70 -11.39
CA ALA A 14 -38.92 -15.05 -10.55
C ALA A 14 -37.79 -15.63 -11.44
N PRO A 15 -36.51 -15.32 -11.15
CA PRO A 15 -35.40 -15.96 -11.85
C PRO A 15 -35.46 -17.48 -11.61
N ALA A 16 -35.26 -18.25 -12.68
CA ALA A 16 -35.20 -19.70 -12.59
C ALA A 16 -34.09 -20.13 -11.61
N PRO A 17 -34.30 -21.17 -10.78
CA PRO A 17 -33.24 -21.66 -9.91
C PRO A 17 -32.06 -22.11 -10.77
N SER A 18 -30.90 -21.48 -10.56
CA SER A 18 -29.66 -21.90 -11.19
C SER A 18 -29.39 -23.36 -10.81
N ALA A 19 -29.16 -24.20 -11.82
CA ALA A 19 -28.72 -25.57 -11.60
C ALA A 19 -27.47 -25.56 -10.70
N PRO A 20 -27.32 -26.52 -9.77
CA PRO A 20 -26.10 -26.62 -8.99
C PRO A 20 -24.93 -26.83 -9.96
N SER A 21 -24.04 -25.85 -10.03
CA SER A 21 -22.77 -25.98 -10.74
C SER A 21 -22.09 -27.24 -10.22
N ALA A 22 -21.80 -28.16 -11.13
CA ALA A 22 -21.01 -29.35 -10.83
C ALA A 22 -19.72 -28.88 -10.12
N PRO A 23 -19.24 -29.60 -9.08
CA PRO A 23 -17.96 -29.29 -8.49
C PRO A 23 -16.90 -29.36 -9.58
N SER A 24 -16.28 -28.22 -9.87
CA SER A 24 -15.07 -28.15 -10.68
C SER A 24 -14.10 -29.18 -10.12
N ALA A 25 -13.55 -30.02 -11.00
CA ALA A 25 -12.54 -31.00 -10.65
C ALA A 25 -11.46 -30.34 -9.78
N PRO A 26 -10.88 -31.05 -8.80
CA PRO A 26 -9.74 -30.53 -8.07
C PRO A 26 -8.68 -30.17 -9.11
N ASP A 27 -8.36 -28.87 -9.14
CA ASP A 27 -7.18 -28.35 -9.80
C ASP A 27 -6.02 -29.22 -9.34
N ASP A 28 -5.37 -29.91 -10.28
CA ASP A 28 -4.25 -30.80 -10.03
C ASP A 28 -3.12 -29.93 -9.46
N GLY A 29 -3.16 -29.78 -8.14
CA GLY A 29 -2.29 -28.96 -7.34
C GLY A 29 -0.86 -29.39 -7.57
N GLY A 30 -0.22 -28.72 -8.52
CA GLY A 30 1.22 -28.57 -8.60
C GLY A 30 1.69 -27.81 -7.38
N GLY A 31 1.65 -28.46 -6.21
CA GLY A 31 2.31 -28.05 -4.98
C GLY A 31 3.83 -28.17 -5.09
N GLY A 32 4.39 -27.87 -6.26
CA GLY A 32 5.80 -27.58 -6.42
C GLY A 32 6.08 -26.30 -5.66
N ARG A 33 7.08 -26.33 -4.78
CA ARG A 33 7.59 -25.08 -4.19
C ARG A 33 7.97 -24.16 -5.34
N TYR A 34 7.28 -23.03 -5.44
CA TYR A 34 7.69 -21.97 -6.35
C TYR A 34 9.15 -21.61 -6.04
N GLU A 35 10.01 -21.73 -7.04
CA GLU A 35 11.41 -21.38 -6.90
C GLU A 35 11.70 -20.16 -7.78
N PRO A 36 11.93 -18.98 -7.17
CA PRO A 36 12.14 -17.75 -7.91
C PRO A 36 13.41 -17.85 -8.75
N ASP A 37 13.33 -17.40 -10.01
CA ASP A 37 14.48 -17.37 -10.89
C ASP A 37 15.51 -16.31 -10.43
N LEU A 38 16.67 -16.27 -11.11
CA LEU A 38 17.75 -15.35 -10.73
C LEU A 38 17.34 -13.87 -10.88
N GLN A 39 16.52 -13.54 -11.88
CA GLN A 39 16.09 -12.18 -12.16
C GLN A 39 15.12 -11.70 -11.08
N GLU A 40 14.15 -12.55 -10.73
CA GLU A 40 13.20 -12.27 -9.67
C GLU A 40 13.88 -12.14 -8.30
N ARG A 41 14.82 -13.04 -7.96
CA ARG A 41 15.60 -12.94 -6.72
C ARG A 41 16.35 -11.60 -6.61
N ARG A 42 16.87 -11.09 -7.74
CA ARG A 42 17.55 -9.79 -7.79
C ARG A 42 16.57 -8.63 -7.59
N ALA A 43 15.41 -8.66 -8.25
CA ALA A 43 14.39 -7.64 -8.08
C ALA A 43 13.85 -7.59 -6.64
N LEU A 44 13.58 -8.77 -6.03
CA LEU A 44 13.18 -8.88 -4.62
C LEU A 44 14.25 -8.32 -3.68
N ALA A 45 15.52 -8.64 -3.91
CA ALA A 45 16.62 -8.09 -3.11
C ALA A 45 16.76 -6.57 -3.28
N ARG A 46 16.53 -6.05 -4.50
CA ARG A 46 16.56 -4.61 -4.78
C ARG A 46 15.42 -3.89 -4.06
N ALA A 47 14.19 -4.39 -4.18
CA ALA A 47 13.02 -3.85 -3.49
C ALA A 47 13.25 -3.79 -1.97
N ARG A 48 13.75 -4.89 -1.39
CA ARG A 48 14.10 -4.94 0.03
C ARG A 48 15.14 -3.88 0.40
N GLY A 49 16.20 -3.75 -0.39
CA GLY A 49 17.24 -2.75 -0.15
C GLY A 49 16.70 -1.31 -0.22
N ALA A 50 15.83 -1.01 -1.19
CA ALA A 50 15.18 0.29 -1.32
C ALA A 50 14.25 0.56 -0.12
N GLY A 51 13.53 -0.47 0.33
CA GLY A 51 12.72 -0.49 1.54
C GLY A 51 13.48 -0.13 2.81
N GLU A 52 14.59 -0.84 3.06
CA GLU A 52 15.46 -0.63 4.22
C GLU A 52 16.04 0.80 4.23
N ARG A 53 16.47 1.32 3.07
CA ARG A 53 16.94 2.72 2.93
C ARG A 53 15.84 3.74 3.21
N SER A 54 14.62 3.46 2.75
CA SER A 54 13.45 4.31 2.96
C SER A 54 13.04 4.33 4.43
N ALA A 55 12.97 3.17 5.07
CA ALA A 55 12.68 3.04 6.48
C ALA A 55 13.74 3.72 7.34
N ALA A 56 15.02 3.60 7.00
CA ALA A 56 16.10 4.32 7.69
C ALA A 56 15.91 5.86 7.60
N TRP A 57 15.52 6.37 6.43
CA TRP A 57 15.19 7.78 6.28
C TRP A 57 13.98 8.19 7.14
N VAL A 58 12.89 7.42 7.13
CA VAL A 58 11.71 7.72 7.96
C VAL A 58 12.03 7.67 9.45
N ARG A 59 12.90 6.75 9.90
CA ARG A 59 13.40 6.75 11.29
C ARG A 59 14.19 8.01 11.61
N ALA A 60 14.99 8.52 10.68
CA ALA A 60 15.68 9.80 10.86
C ALA A 60 14.68 10.97 10.98
N LEU A 61 13.61 10.98 10.18
CA LEU A 61 12.51 11.96 10.33
C LEU A 61 11.85 11.86 11.71
N ALA A 62 11.63 10.64 12.20
CA ALA A 62 11.05 10.38 13.51
C ALA A 62 11.93 10.92 14.65
N GLY A 63 13.26 10.81 14.52
CA GLY A 63 14.22 11.34 15.48
C GLY A 63 14.16 12.85 15.66
N ARG A 64 13.65 13.60 14.67
CA ARG A 64 13.49 15.05 14.72
C ARG A 64 12.18 15.51 15.36
N GLN A 65 11.20 14.61 15.51
CA GLN A 65 9.88 15.00 16.03
C GLN A 65 9.95 15.30 17.53
N SER A 66 9.47 16.47 17.96
CA SER A 66 9.29 16.79 19.37
C SER A 66 8.10 16.02 19.97
N GLU A 67 7.01 15.89 19.21
CA GLU A 67 5.79 15.21 19.61
C GLU A 67 5.92 13.67 19.56
N GLN A 68 5.60 13.03 20.68
CA GLN A 68 5.73 11.57 20.81
C GLN A 68 4.79 10.82 19.87
N ALA A 69 3.59 11.36 19.62
CA ALA A 69 2.62 10.76 18.69
C ALA A 69 3.18 10.70 17.26
N HIS A 70 3.77 11.79 16.77
CA HIS A 70 4.37 11.86 15.42
C HIS A 70 5.58 10.93 15.29
N ARG A 71 6.44 10.90 16.32
CA ARG A 71 7.56 9.96 16.37
C ARG A 71 7.08 8.52 16.23
N ARG A 72 6.05 8.13 17.01
CA ARG A 72 5.49 6.77 16.95
C ARG A 72 4.86 6.46 15.60
N ALA A 73 4.14 7.40 15.00
CA ALA A 73 3.51 7.23 13.69
C ALA A 73 4.59 6.95 12.62
N LEU A 74 5.63 7.79 12.56
CA LEU A 74 6.74 7.62 11.61
C LEU A 74 7.50 6.31 11.82
N LEU A 75 7.77 5.92 13.08
CA LEU A 75 8.43 4.63 13.35
C LEU A 75 7.58 3.43 12.90
N ARG A 76 6.26 3.49 13.08
CA ARG A 76 5.34 2.45 12.58
C ARG A 76 5.30 2.42 11.05
N THR A 77 5.31 3.58 10.40
CA THR A 77 5.43 3.69 8.95
C THR A 77 6.75 3.12 8.44
N ALA A 78 7.87 3.38 9.11
CA ALA A 78 9.17 2.78 8.75
C ALA A 78 9.13 1.25 8.80
N THR A 79 8.55 0.67 9.85
CA THR A 79 8.36 -0.79 9.94
C THR A 79 7.44 -1.32 8.85
N ALA A 80 6.37 -0.59 8.52
CA ALA A 80 5.45 -0.99 7.46
C ALA A 80 6.10 -0.95 6.07
N LEU A 81 6.98 0.03 5.81
CA LEU A 81 7.80 0.10 4.59
C LEU A 81 8.67 -1.16 4.46
N GLU A 82 9.43 -1.53 5.48
CA GLU A 82 10.28 -2.74 5.44
C GLU A 82 9.48 -4.02 5.20
N ARG A 83 8.28 -4.12 5.78
CA ARG A 83 7.41 -5.28 5.56
C ARG A 83 6.91 -5.33 4.12
N ALA A 84 6.37 -4.22 3.63
CA ALA A 84 5.76 -4.11 2.31
C ALA A 84 6.75 -4.29 1.15
N THR A 85 7.99 -3.85 1.36
CA THR A 85 9.09 -3.96 0.37
C THR A 85 9.93 -5.23 0.52
N GLY A 86 9.60 -6.09 1.49
CA GLY A 86 10.37 -7.28 1.83
C GLY A 86 9.46 -8.50 1.98
N ALA A 87 9.20 -8.89 3.22
CA ALA A 87 8.51 -10.15 3.53
C ALA A 87 7.07 -10.25 2.99
N ALA A 88 6.41 -9.12 2.70
CA ALA A 88 5.07 -9.12 2.11
C ALA A 88 5.08 -9.23 0.58
N ILE A 89 6.25 -9.17 -0.07
CA ILE A 89 6.37 -9.46 -1.50
C ILE A 89 6.44 -10.97 -1.65
N VAL A 90 5.33 -11.60 -1.99
CA VAL A 90 5.20 -13.06 -2.14
C VAL A 90 5.03 -13.40 -3.61
N PRO A 91 6.04 -13.97 -4.28
CA PRO A 91 5.96 -14.39 -5.68
C PRO A 91 4.68 -15.15 -6.02
N GLY A 92 3.98 -14.73 -7.09
CA GLY A 92 2.69 -15.29 -7.50
C GLY A 92 1.51 -15.00 -6.57
N GLY A 93 1.67 -14.14 -5.56
CA GLY A 93 0.65 -13.74 -4.60
C GLY A 93 -0.20 -12.53 -5.02
N ASP A 94 -1.43 -12.46 -4.55
CA ASP A 94 -2.38 -11.36 -4.81
C ASP A 94 -2.11 -10.08 -4.00
N GLY A 95 -0.95 -9.96 -3.36
CA GLY A 95 -0.63 -8.88 -2.42
C GLY A 95 -1.39 -8.96 -1.08
N ALA A 96 -2.05 -10.08 -0.77
CA ALA A 96 -2.71 -10.31 0.52
C ALA A 96 -1.73 -10.43 1.70
N ALA A 97 -0.44 -10.66 1.43
CA ALA A 97 0.56 -10.95 2.46
C ALA A 97 0.87 -9.77 3.40
N LEU A 98 0.53 -8.53 2.99
CA LEU A 98 0.65 -7.37 3.86
C LEU A 98 -0.51 -7.31 4.86
N ASP A 99 -0.20 -7.42 6.15
CA ASP A 99 -1.21 -7.37 7.22
C ASP A 99 -1.95 -6.02 7.27
N GLY A 100 -3.20 -6.05 7.77
CA GLY A 100 -4.06 -4.86 7.81
C GLY A 100 -3.48 -3.69 8.62
N GLY A 101 -2.69 -3.97 9.67
CA GLY A 101 -2.01 -2.94 10.45
C GLY A 101 -0.90 -2.25 9.65
N SER A 102 -0.10 -3.02 8.91
CA SER A 102 0.92 -2.47 8.01
C SER A 102 0.30 -1.67 6.87
N ARG A 103 -0.79 -2.15 6.25
CA ARG A 103 -1.54 -1.38 5.24
C ARG A 103 -2.03 -0.05 5.79
N TYR A 104 -2.60 -0.07 7.00
CA TYR A 104 -3.07 1.14 7.66
C TYR A 104 -1.93 2.14 7.94
N HIS A 105 -0.75 1.67 8.35
CA HIS A 105 0.40 2.54 8.61
C HIS A 105 1.07 3.13 7.35
N LEU A 106 0.77 2.57 6.17
CA LEU A 106 1.17 3.13 4.88
C LEU A 106 0.16 4.15 4.33
N LEU A 107 -0.99 4.36 4.98
CA LEU A 107 -1.91 5.41 4.55
C LEU A 107 -1.27 6.79 4.79
N ALA A 108 -1.40 7.68 3.79
CA ALA A 108 -0.95 9.06 3.92
C ALA A 108 -1.56 9.73 5.17
N SER A 109 -2.86 9.55 5.41
CA SER A 109 -3.55 10.10 6.57
C SER A 109 -2.98 9.64 7.92
N TRP A 110 -2.35 8.47 7.96
CA TRP A 110 -1.64 8.00 9.16
C TRP A 110 -0.28 8.67 9.31
N ALA A 111 0.50 8.70 8.22
CA ALA A 111 1.89 9.14 8.24
C ALA A 111 2.04 10.67 8.40
N ILE A 112 1.10 11.44 7.82
CA ILE A 112 1.11 12.91 7.87
C ILE A 112 -0.06 13.50 8.67
N GLY A 113 -0.92 12.67 9.26
CA GLY A 113 -2.12 13.10 9.97
C GLY A 113 -3.31 13.41 9.04
N PRO A 114 -4.53 13.58 9.59
CA PRO A 114 -5.69 13.96 8.80
C PRO A 114 -5.52 15.37 8.23
N VAL A 115 -5.81 15.53 6.94
CA VAL A 115 -5.80 16.83 6.24
C VAL A 115 -6.96 17.74 6.68
N TYR A 116 -7.92 17.22 7.46
CA TYR A 116 -9.12 17.94 7.88
C TYR A 116 -8.85 18.78 9.15
N HIS A 117 -8.49 20.04 8.95
CA HIS A 117 -8.58 21.07 9.98
C HIS A 117 -10.00 21.63 10.07
N TYR A 118 -10.86 21.04 10.90
CA TYR A 118 -12.05 21.70 11.42
C TYR A 118 -12.17 21.42 12.92
N GLY A 119 -11.75 22.39 13.74
CA GLY A 119 -12.13 22.47 15.15
C GLY A 119 -11.02 22.17 16.17
N ARG A 120 -10.58 23.24 16.83
CA ARG A 120 -9.99 23.41 18.18
C ARG A 120 -8.96 22.45 18.81
N ASP A 121 -8.76 21.24 18.30
CA ASP A 121 -7.62 20.40 18.65
C ASP A 121 -6.81 20.21 17.38
N ALA A 122 -5.97 21.20 17.09
CA ALA A 122 -4.99 21.08 16.03
C ALA A 122 -4.04 19.94 16.41
N GLN A 123 -4.34 18.72 15.95
CA GLN A 123 -3.28 17.73 15.77
C GLN A 123 -2.28 18.40 14.85
N THR A 124 -1.17 18.84 15.44
CA THR A 124 -0.10 19.51 14.72
C THR A 124 0.39 18.52 13.67
N LEU A 125 0.71 18.99 12.46
CA LEU A 125 1.32 18.10 11.49
C LEU A 125 2.70 17.68 12.00
N PRO A 126 3.22 16.50 11.63
CA PRO A 126 4.61 16.17 11.90
C PRO A 126 5.53 17.25 11.33
N GLU A 127 6.62 17.51 12.04
CA GLU A 127 7.66 18.50 11.73
C GLU A 127 8.45 18.03 10.49
N LEU A 128 7.80 18.22 9.34
CA LEU A 128 8.26 17.84 8.02
C LEU A 128 8.14 19.05 7.10
N THR A 129 9.11 19.21 6.19
CA THR A 129 8.99 20.16 5.09
C THR A 129 7.90 19.71 4.10
N GLY A 130 7.46 20.62 3.21
CA GLY A 130 6.52 20.25 2.14
C GLY A 130 7.03 19.11 1.27
N THR A 131 8.33 19.14 0.93
CA THR A 131 8.98 18.10 0.13
C THR A 131 9.10 16.77 0.89
N GLU A 132 9.40 16.80 2.18
CA GLU A 132 9.46 15.58 3.01
C GLU A 132 8.08 14.92 3.14
N ARG A 133 7.00 15.71 3.26
CA ARG A 133 5.63 15.18 3.28
C ARG A 133 5.28 14.49 1.96
N LEU A 134 5.53 15.14 0.83
CA LEU A 134 5.27 14.55 -0.50
C LEU A 134 6.10 13.28 -0.71
N ALA A 135 7.40 13.32 -0.38
CA ALA A 135 8.28 12.17 -0.47
C ALA A 135 7.83 11.00 0.41
N LEU A 136 7.34 11.27 1.62
CA LEU A 136 6.84 10.24 2.53
C LEU A 136 5.56 9.59 1.99
N VAL A 137 4.62 10.39 1.50
CA VAL A 137 3.39 9.88 0.87
C VAL A 137 3.71 9.03 -0.35
N ALA A 138 4.62 9.50 -1.22
CA ALA A 138 5.08 8.74 -2.38
C ALA A 138 5.73 7.42 -1.96
N ALA A 139 6.63 7.44 -0.98
CA ALA A 139 7.29 6.24 -0.47
C ALA A 139 6.29 5.20 0.07
N CYS A 140 5.28 5.66 0.82
CA CYS A 140 4.24 4.76 1.32
C CYS A 140 3.40 4.16 0.19
N ALA A 141 3.00 4.94 -0.80
CA ALA A 141 2.23 4.48 -1.95
C ALA A 141 3.02 3.45 -2.78
N LEU A 142 4.30 3.72 -3.04
CA LEU A 142 5.19 2.83 -3.78
C LEU A 142 5.42 1.52 -3.04
N ALA A 143 5.64 1.56 -1.73
CA ALA A 143 5.77 0.34 -0.93
C ALA A 143 4.48 -0.49 -0.92
N ALA A 144 3.31 0.15 -0.83
CA ALA A 144 2.03 -0.54 -0.96
C ALA A 144 1.85 -1.16 -2.35
N ALA A 145 2.30 -0.46 -3.40
CA ALA A 145 2.29 -0.99 -4.77
C ALA A 145 3.21 -2.21 -4.92
N MET A 146 4.43 -2.18 -4.36
CA MET A 146 5.36 -3.33 -4.38
C MET A 146 4.76 -4.59 -3.73
N ALA A 147 4.04 -4.41 -2.63
CA ALA A 147 3.32 -5.52 -2.00
C ALA A 147 2.19 -6.06 -2.89
N GLY A 148 1.61 -5.22 -3.76
CA GLY A 148 0.52 -5.57 -4.69
C GLY A 148 0.97 -6.06 -6.07
N THR A 149 2.22 -5.81 -6.49
CA THR A 149 2.73 -6.17 -7.83
C THR A 149 2.91 -7.67 -8.07
N VAL A 150 2.56 -8.53 -7.12
CA VAL A 150 3.01 -9.93 -7.15
C VAL A 150 2.07 -10.90 -7.87
N GLY A 151 1.29 -10.42 -8.83
CA GLY A 151 0.62 -11.28 -9.79
C GLY A 151 1.51 -11.61 -11.00
N GLY A 152 1.95 -12.87 -11.13
CA GLY A 152 2.24 -13.51 -12.41
C GLY A 152 3.50 -13.11 -13.22
N ASP A 153 3.80 -11.83 -13.46
CA ASP A 153 4.75 -11.44 -14.54
C ASP A 153 5.53 -10.11 -14.32
N PHE A 154 5.45 -9.48 -13.14
CA PHE A 154 5.83 -8.06 -12.98
C PHE A 154 7.23 -7.80 -12.40
N VAL A 155 8.19 -8.70 -12.59
CA VAL A 155 9.59 -8.50 -12.15
C VAL A 155 10.19 -7.14 -12.61
N PRO A 156 9.97 -6.67 -13.86
CA PRO A 156 10.44 -5.34 -14.29
C PRO A 156 9.77 -4.18 -13.54
N GLU A 157 8.51 -4.33 -13.14
CA GLU A 157 7.79 -3.29 -12.40
C GLU A 157 8.34 -3.14 -10.99
N LEU A 158 8.78 -4.24 -10.38
CA LEU A 158 9.38 -4.20 -9.06
C LEU A 158 10.70 -3.39 -9.05
N ASP A 159 11.52 -3.51 -10.10
CA ASP A 159 12.71 -2.69 -10.27
C ASP A 159 12.36 -1.21 -10.47
N VAL A 160 11.35 -0.89 -11.30
CA VAL A 160 10.87 0.48 -11.50
C VAL A 160 10.33 1.10 -10.21
N LEU A 161 9.56 0.34 -9.43
CA LEU A 161 9.06 0.78 -8.13
C LEU A 161 10.21 1.01 -7.15
N ALA A 162 11.24 0.16 -7.17
CA ALA A 162 12.40 0.30 -6.30
C ALA A 162 13.17 1.59 -6.61
N ASP A 163 13.39 1.88 -7.90
CA ASP A 163 14.02 3.12 -8.35
C ASP A 163 13.18 4.35 -7.98
N ALA A 164 11.87 4.31 -8.23
CA ALA A 164 10.95 5.38 -7.86
C ALA A 164 10.92 5.63 -6.33
N LEU A 165 11.03 4.58 -5.53
CA LEU A 165 11.08 4.68 -4.08
C LEU A 165 12.36 5.39 -3.62
N GLU A 166 13.50 5.03 -4.22
CA GLU A 166 14.76 5.71 -3.94
C GLU A 166 14.77 7.17 -4.38
N ASP A 167 14.16 7.47 -5.53
CA ASP A 167 14.02 8.83 -6.03
C ASP A 167 13.16 9.69 -5.11
N ALA A 168 12.05 9.14 -4.60
CA ALA A 168 11.21 9.81 -3.61
C ALA A 168 12.00 10.13 -2.33
N VAL A 169 12.75 9.17 -1.81
CA VAL A 169 13.60 9.37 -0.62
C VAL A 169 14.70 10.40 -0.90
N ARG A 170 15.34 10.36 -2.08
CA ARG A 170 16.37 11.32 -2.47
C ARG A 170 15.81 12.73 -2.55
N ALA A 171 14.64 12.90 -3.14
CA ALA A 171 13.93 14.19 -3.19
C ALA A 171 13.61 14.71 -1.78
N GLY A 172 13.12 13.84 -0.90
CA GLY A 172 12.84 14.16 0.51
C GLY A 172 14.09 14.61 1.28
N ARG A 173 15.25 14.00 1.02
CA ARG A 173 16.54 14.40 1.62
C ARG A 173 17.10 15.70 1.04
N GLY A 174 16.99 15.89 -0.29
CA GLY A 174 17.53 17.06 -0.99
C GLY A 174 16.81 18.36 -0.66
N GLY A 175 15.53 18.29 -0.27
CA GLY A 175 14.76 19.46 0.19
C GLY A 175 15.23 20.04 1.54
N ALA A 176 15.94 19.26 2.36
CA ALA A 176 16.40 19.68 3.69
C ALA A 176 17.66 20.56 3.67
N GLN A 177 18.34 20.73 2.52
CA GLN A 177 19.56 21.53 2.40
C GLN A 177 19.33 23.01 1.97
N LYS A 178 18.08 23.43 1.77
CA LYS A 178 17.75 24.77 1.23
C LYS A 178 16.64 25.52 1.98
N ALA A 179 16.48 25.29 3.29
CA ALA A 179 15.57 26.05 4.14
C ALA A 179 16.32 26.77 5.24
#